data_AF-A0A8S9HJG7-F1
#
_entry.id   AF-A0A8S9HJG7-F1
#
_cell.length_a   1.000
_cell.length_b   1.000
_cell.length_c   1.000
_cell.angle_alpha   90.00
_cell.angle_beta   90.00
_cell.angle_gamma   90.00
#
_symmetry.space_group_name_H-M   'P 1'
#
loop_
_entity.id
_entity.type
_entity.pdbx_description
1 polymer ?
#
loop_
_entity_poly.entity_id
_entity_poly.type
_entity_poly.pdbx_seq_one_letter_code
_entity_poly.pdbx_strand_id
1 'polypeptide(L)'
;MDLGRGIPRRCDCGAATVVLKSNTARNLGRRFYRCGAISGENHVFKWLDEAHDEEFVVVANKQATMEQDLADIKADLADMKNDISEIVALIECLRVKC
;
A
#
# COMPACT_ATOMS: atom_id res chain seq x y z
N MET A 1 -14.94 -0.32 -18.58
CA MET A 1 -14.42 -1.43 -17.75
C MET A 1 -13.19 -0.90 -17.07
N ASP A 2 -13.24 -0.74 -15.75
CA ASP A 2 -12.16 -0.17 -14.95
C ASP A 2 -11.14 -1.28 -14.69
N LEU A 3 -10.12 -1.38 -15.55
CA LEU A 3 -8.97 -2.26 -15.32
C LEU A 3 -8.23 -1.68 -14.11
N GLY A 4 -8.60 -2.16 -12.92
CA GLY A 4 -8.28 -1.57 -11.62
C GLY A 4 -6.93 -0.85 -11.54
N ARG A 5 -6.96 0.32 -10.91
CA ARG A 5 -5.79 1.17 -10.66
C ARG A 5 -4.60 0.33 -10.13
N GLY A 6 -3.40 0.57 -10.65
CA GLY A 6 -2.17 -0.14 -10.28
C GLY A 6 -1.77 -1.27 -11.23
N ILE A 7 -1.04 -2.27 -10.69
CA ILE A 7 -0.49 -3.40 -11.44
C ILE A 7 -1.57 -4.49 -11.57
N PRO A 8 -2.03 -4.79 -12.80
CA PRO A 8 -3.04 -5.82 -13.00
C PRO A 8 -2.39 -7.19 -12.77
N ARG A 9 -2.76 -7.88 -11.68
CA ARG A 9 -2.20 -9.22 -11.34
C ARG A 9 -2.95 -10.37 -12.03
N ARG A 10 -4.23 -10.19 -12.30
CA ARG A 10 -5.09 -11.14 -13.01
C ARG A 10 -5.97 -10.37 -13.99
N CYS A 11 -6.33 -11.05 -15.07
CA CYS A 11 -7.36 -10.58 -15.99
C CYS A 11 -8.73 -10.99 -15.48
N ASP A 12 -9.79 -10.30 -15.94
CA ASP A 12 -11.18 -10.64 -15.63
C ASP A 12 -11.58 -12.05 -16.08
N CYS A 13 -10.86 -12.65 -17.04
CA CYS A 13 -11.03 -14.06 -17.43
C CYS A 13 -10.40 -15.06 -16.43
N GLY A 14 -9.82 -14.58 -15.33
CA GLY A 14 -9.18 -15.39 -14.29
C GLY A 14 -7.70 -15.73 -14.55
N ALA A 15 -7.22 -15.58 -15.78
CA ALA A 15 -5.83 -15.84 -16.13
C ALA A 15 -4.86 -14.82 -15.47
N ALA A 16 -3.66 -15.27 -15.14
CA ALA A 16 -2.59 -14.40 -14.67
C ALA A 16 -2.13 -13.45 -15.78
N THR A 17 -1.66 -12.26 -15.38
CA THR A 17 -1.02 -11.35 -16.32
C THR A 17 0.45 -11.73 -16.54
N VAL A 18 0.95 -11.40 -17.73
CA VAL A 18 2.35 -11.59 -18.12
C VAL A 18 2.92 -10.25 -18.58
N VAL A 19 4.24 -10.08 -18.44
CA VAL A 19 4.96 -8.88 -18.90
C VAL A 19 5.65 -9.20 -20.22
N LEU A 20 5.36 -8.41 -21.24
CA LEU A 20 6.03 -8.50 -22.54
C LEU A 20 6.72 -7.18 -22.88
N LYS A 21 7.58 -7.24 -23.91
CA LYS A 21 8.26 -6.09 -24.50
C LYS A 21 7.62 -5.78 -25.86
N SER A 22 7.29 -4.52 -26.11
CA SER A 22 6.78 -4.06 -27.38
C SER A 22 7.90 -4.03 -28.43
N ASN A 23 7.60 -4.59 -29.59
CA ASN A 23 8.45 -4.57 -30.78
C ASN A 23 7.94 -3.60 -31.85
N THR A 24 6.92 -2.80 -31.53
CA THR A 24 6.39 -1.79 -32.46
C THR A 24 7.36 -0.61 -32.56
N ALA A 25 7.54 -0.03 -33.75
CA ALA A 25 8.48 1.08 -33.94
C ALA A 25 8.21 2.27 -32.99
N ARG A 26 6.92 2.57 -32.74
CA ARG A 26 6.50 3.66 -31.86
C ARG A 26 6.84 3.43 -30.38
N ASN A 27 6.80 2.18 -29.92
CA ASN A 27 6.98 1.83 -28.50
C ASN A 27 8.07 0.77 -28.36
N LEU A 28 9.16 0.88 -29.12
CA LEU A 28 10.17 -0.16 -29.19
C LEU A 28 10.85 -0.31 -27.84
N GLY A 29 10.85 -1.53 -27.30
CA GLY A 29 11.45 -1.83 -26.00
C GLY A 29 10.58 -1.51 -24.78
N ARG A 30 9.49 -0.73 -24.93
CA ARG A 30 8.57 -0.43 -23.82
C ARG A 30 7.86 -1.71 -23.36
N ARG A 31 7.75 -1.91 -22.05
CA ARG A 31 7.13 -3.11 -21.46
C ARG A 31 5.68 -2.88 -21.11
N PHE A 32 4.87 -3.93 -21.20
CA PHE A 32 3.45 -3.88 -20.84
C PHE A 32 2.99 -5.18 -20.18
N TYR A 33 1.98 -5.07 -19.33
CA TYR A 33 1.19 -6.17 -18.82
C TYR A 33 0.11 -6.55 -19.83
N ARG A 34 -0.14 -7.84 -20.01
CA ARG A 34 -1.34 -8.35 -20.68
C ARG A 34 -1.85 -9.64 -20.05
N CYS A 35 -3.07 -10.03 -20.38
CA CYS A 35 -3.56 -11.36 -20.06
C CYS A 35 -2.68 -12.47 -20.68
N GLY A 36 -2.42 -13.52 -19.89
CA GLY A 36 -1.74 -14.74 -20.32
C GLY A 36 -2.62 -15.72 -21.12
N ALA A 37 -3.93 -15.49 -21.19
CA ALA A 37 -4.81 -16.28 -22.04
C ALA A 37 -4.57 -15.99 -23.53
N ILE A 38 -4.76 -17.02 -24.37
CA ILE A 38 -4.50 -16.99 -25.83
C ILE A 38 -5.80 -16.73 -26.61
N SER A 39 -6.96 -16.87 -25.98
CA SER A 39 -8.29 -16.71 -26.60
C SER A 39 -9.26 -15.93 -25.71
N GLY A 40 -10.30 -15.35 -26.31
CA GLY A 40 -11.31 -14.52 -25.65
C GLY A 40 -11.17 -13.03 -26.01
N GLU A 41 -12.25 -12.28 -25.79
CA GLU A 41 -12.30 -10.84 -26.04
C GLU A 41 -12.08 -10.04 -24.75
N ASN A 42 -11.73 -8.76 -24.86
CA ASN A 42 -11.61 -7.81 -23.73
C ASN A 42 -10.57 -8.21 -22.67
N HIS A 43 -9.40 -8.69 -23.09
CA HIS A 43 -8.30 -8.99 -22.19
C HIS A 43 -7.57 -7.74 -21.69
N VAL A 44 -7.11 -7.78 -20.44
CA VAL A 44 -6.31 -6.70 -19.85
C VAL A 44 -5.05 -6.41 -20.66
N PHE A 45 -4.79 -5.12 -20.86
CA PHE A 45 -3.54 -4.56 -21.36
C PHE A 45 -3.25 -3.29 -20.56
N LYS A 46 -2.01 -3.11 -20.10
CA LYS A 46 -1.59 -1.88 -19.44
C LYS A 46 -0.08 -1.69 -19.58
N TRP A 47 0.37 -0.46 -19.80
CA TRP A 47 1.80 -0.21 -19.85
C TRP A 47 2.43 -0.40 -18.46
N LEU A 48 3.67 -0.90 -18.46
CA LEU A 48 4.34 -1.26 -17.22
C LEU A 48 4.62 -0.02 -16.36
N ASP A 49 5.16 1.03 -16.95
CA ASP A 49 5.42 2.32 -16.30
C ASP A 49 4.15 2.92 -15.68
N GLU A 50 3.07 3.05 -16.45
CA GLU A 50 1.79 3.57 -15.98
C GLU A 50 1.24 2.76 -14.79
N ALA A 51 1.30 1.43 -14.88
CA ALA A 51 0.86 0.55 -13.80
C ALA A 51 1.69 0.73 -12.52
N HIS A 52 3.01 0.93 -12.64
CA HIS A 52 3.89 1.14 -11.50
C HIS A 52 3.69 2.53 -10.89
N ASP A 53 3.55 3.57 -11.69
CA ASP A 53 3.29 4.94 -11.22
C ASP A 53 2.01 4.99 -10.37
N GLU A 54 0.96 4.31 -10.83
CA GLU A 54 -0.28 4.18 -10.07
C GLU A 54 -0.11 3.42 -8.74
N GLU A 55 0.67 2.32 -8.73
CA GLU A 55 1.00 1.62 -7.49
C GLU A 55 1.84 2.49 -6.54
N PHE A 56 2.79 3.26 -7.06
CA PHE A 56 3.60 4.16 -6.26
C PHE A 56 2.74 5.21 -5.54
N VAL A 57 1.72 5.75 -6.20
CA VAL A 57 0.76 6.67 -5.56
C VAL A 57 0.02 5.97 -4.43
N VAL A 58 -0.44 4.73 -4.64
CA VAL A 58 -1.13 3.95 -3.59
C VAL A 58 -0.20 3.68 -2.41
N VAL A 59 1.04 3.30 -2.67
CA VAL A 59 2.06 3.04 -1.64
C VAL A 59 2.40 4.32 -0.88
N ALA A 60 2.57 5.45 -1.56
CA ALA A 60 2.85 6.74 -0.92
C ALA A 60 1.71 7.17 0.02
N ASN A 61 0.45 7.00 -0.40
CA ASN A 61 -0.70 7.30 0.45
C ASN A 61 -0.75 6.41 1.69
N LYS A 62 -0.51 5.09 1.53
CA LYS A 62 -0.45 4.16 2.65
C LYS A 62 0.70 4.50 3.60
N GLN A 63 1.84 4.91 3.07
CA GLN A 63 2.97 5.35 3.88
C GLN A 63 2.61 6.60 4.71
N ALA A 64 1.94 7.58 4.11
CA ALA A 64 1.49 8.77 4.83
C ALA A 64 0.50 8.43 5.96
N THR A 65 -0.45 7.51 5.71
CA THR A 65 -1.35 7.02 6.77
C THR A 65 -0.59 6.31 7.88
N MET A 66 0.35 5.43 7.55
CA MET A 66 1.17 4.74 8.55
C MET A 66 2.03 5.71 9.37
N GLU A 67 2.56 6.77 8.75
CA GLU A 67 3.31 7.81 9.45
C GLU A 67 2.42 8.58 10.44
N GLN A 68 1.17 8.86 10.07
CA GLN A 68 0.18 9.45 10.97
C GLN A 68 -0.18 8.53 12.13
N ASP A 69 -0.51 7.26 11.85
CA ASP A 69 -0.83 6.27 12.89
C ASP A 69 0.32 6.11 13.89
N LEU A 70 1.57 6.14 13.42
CA LEU A 70 2.75 6.10 14.28
C LEU A 70 2.92 7.36 15.14
N ALA A 71 2.49 8.52 14.64
CA ALA A 71 2.49 9.76 15.42
C ALA A 71 1.44 9.69 16.54
N ASP A 72 0.25 9.19 16.23
CA ASP A 72 -0.85 9.06 17.19
C ASP A 72 -0.50 8.03 18.29
N ILE A 73 0.04 6.86 17.91
CA ILE A 73 0.52 5.86 18.87
C ILE A 73 1.59 6.44 19.80
N LYS A 74 2.50 7.29 19.29
CA LYS A 74 3.51 7.95 20.12
C LYS A 74 2.89 8.93 21.12
N ALA A 75 1.83 9.64 20.74
CA ALA A 75 1.10 10.52 21.63
C ALA A 75 0.42 9.72 22.76
N ASP A 76 -0.31 8.67 22.40
CA ASP A 76 -0.97 7.77 23.38
C ASP A 76 0.05 7.14 24.35
N LEU A 77 1.23 6.74 23.85
CA LEU A 77 2.32 6.24 24.69
C LEU A 77 2.87 7.29 25.66
N ALA A 78 2.90 8.56 25.28
CA ALA A 78 3.33 9.64 26.15
C ALA A 78 2.30 9.91 27.25
N ASP A 79 1.01 9.91 26.90
CA ASP A 79 -0.08 10.10 27.86
C ASP A 79 -0.14 8.93 28.86
N MET A 80 -0.08 7.68 28.38
CA MET A 80 -0.01 6.51 29.27
C MET A 80 1.20 6.56 30.21
N LYS A 81 2.35 7.06 29.75
CA LYS A 81 3.54 7.23 30.61
C LYS A 81 3.31 8.26 31.71
N ASN A 82 2.59 9.35 31.41
CA ASN A 82 2.24 10.36 32.40
C ASN A 82 1.27 9.78 33.44
N ASP A 83 0.21 9.10 33.00
CA ASP A 83 -0.74 8.42 33.89
C ASP A 83 -0.04 7.42 34.83
N ILE A 84 0.88 6.60 34.29
CA ILE A 84 1.68 5.67 35.09
C ILE A 84 2.52 6.42 36.14
N SER A 85 3.11 7.55 35.77
CA SER A 85 3.93 8.36 36.69
C SER A 85 3.10 8.95 37.83
N GLU A 86 1.88 9.41 37.54
CA GLU A 86 0.94 9.91 38.55
C GLU A 86 0.48 8.81 39.50
N ILE A 87 0.15 7.63 38.96
CA ILE A 87 -0.24 6.46 39.75
C ILE A 87 0.89 6.06 40.71
N VAL A 88 2.14 6.02 40.22
CA VAL A 88 3.31 5.71 41.07
C VAL A 88 3.46 6.73 42.20
N ALA A 89 3.34 8.03 41.91
CA ALA A 89 3.41 9.07 42.93
C ALA A 89 2.31 8.94 44.00
N LEU A 90 1.08 8.58 43.60
CA LEU A 90 -0.02 8.33 44.53
C LEU A 90 0.24 7.10 45.42
N ILE A 91 0.77 6.02 44.86
CA ILE A 91 1.15 4.81 45.62
C ILE A 91 2.22 5.15 46.66
N GLU A 92 3.25 5.91 46.28
CA GLU A 92 4.30 6.35 47.20
C GLU A 92 3.73 7.22 48.32
N CYS A 93 2.81 8.14 47.99
CA CYS A 93 2.13 8.98 48.98
C CYS A 93 1.31 8.15 49.99
N LEU A 94 0.57 7.15 49.51
CA LEU A 94 -0.21 6.25 50.37
C LEU A 94 0.69 5.40 51.28
N ARG A 95 1.82 4.91 50.76
CA ARG A 95 2.78 4.11 51.53
C ARG A 95 3.34 4.86 52.74
N VAL A 96 3.50 6.18 52.66
CA VAL A 96 4.01 7.01 53.77
C VAL A 96 2.91 7.39 54.77
N LYS A 97 1.63 7.26 54.39
CA LYS A 97 0.47 7.61 55.24
C LYS A 97 -0.05 6.44 56.09
N CYS A 98 0.37 5.20 55.81
CA CYS A 98 0.04 3.98 56.58
C CYS A 98 1.21 3.58 57.50
#